data_AF-A0A2P6Q212-F1
#
_entry.id   AF-A0A2P6Q212-F1
#
_cell.length_a   1.000
_cell.length_b   1.000
_cell.length_c   1.000
_cell.angle_alpha   90.00
_cell.angle_beta   90.00
_cell.angle_gamma   90.00
#
_symmetry.space_group_name_H-M   'P 1'
#
loop_
_entity.id
_entity.type
_entity.pdbx_description
1 polymer ?
#
loop_
_entity_poly.entity_id
_entity_poly.type
_entity_poly.pdbx_seq_one_letter_code
_entity_poly.pdbx_strand_id
1 'polypeptide(L)'
;MSYLGVGVSPGNVPVSHSSSTTNLKVIDRRVRVAELVLRFLICGLGLAAALLVATDTQVKEIFMIKKKAKFTDMKALVFLVIANGIAAAYSLLQALRCVMSMVRGNVLFSKPLAWIIFSADQVMAYVAVAAIGAAAQSAALAKLGQSELQWMKICNMYDKFCNQVGEGIASAVLVGLSTILISCISAFNLFRLYGGNKNKSSSRW
;
A
#
# COMPACT_ATOMS: atom_id res chain seq x y z
N MET A 1 33.80 51.54 -44.74
CA MET A 1 33.94 51.68 -43.27
C MET A 1 33.16 50.56 -42.63
N SER A 2 33.87 49.48 -42.30
CA SER A 2 33.29 48.25 -41.74
C SER A 2 33.41 48.32 -40.22
N TYR A 3 32.27 48.28 -39.52
CA TYR A 3 32.23 48.26 -38.07
C TYR A 3 32.67 46.89 -37.56
N LEU A 4 33.81 46.86 -36.85
CA LEU A 4 34.30 45.75 -36.05
C LEU A 4 33.39 45.59 -34.82
N GLY A 5 32.39 44.72 -34.94
CA GLY A 5 31.64 44.21 -33.79
C GLY A 5 32.46 43.13 -33.10
N VAL A 6 33.05 43.46 -31.95
CA VAL A 6 33.71 42.51 -31.04
C VAL A 6 32.66 41.53 -30.51
N GLY A 7 32.57 40.35 -31.13
CA GLY A 7 31.74 39.25 -30.65
C GLY A 7 32.36 38.64 -29.41
N VAL A 8 31.87 39.06 -28.24
CA VAL A 8 32.14 38.38 -26.97
C VAL A 8 31.61 36.95 -27.04
N SER A 9 32.51 35.98 -26.88
CA SER A 9 32.17 34.56 -26.75
C SER A 9 31.24 34.39 -25.53
N PRO A 10 30.04 33.78 -25.66
CA PRO A 10 29.25 33.46 -24.48
C PRO A 10 30.00 32.37 -23.74
N GLY A 11 30.68 32.76 -22.66
CA GLY A 11 31.37 31.86 -21.77
C GLY A 11 30.44 30.72 -21.37
N ASN A 12 30.98 29.50 -21.37
CA ASN A 12 30.35 28.35 -20.75
C ASN A 12 30.10 28.66 -19.27
N VAL A 13 28.93 29.22 -18.96
CA VAL A 13 28.36 29.10 -17.62
C VAL A 13 28.19 27.59 -17.37
N PRO A 14 28.86 27.01 -16.36
CA PRO A 14 28.58 25.64 -15.99
C PRO A 14 27.16 25.61 -15.45
N VAL A 15 26.21 25.29 -16.33
CA VAL A 15 24.81 25.10 -15.95
C VAL A 15 24.81 24.02 -14.86
N SER A 16 24.13 24.30 -13.75
CA SER A 16 23.94 23.46 -12.55
C SER A 16 23.28 22.09 -12.80
N HIS A 17 23.37 21.54 -14.01
CA HIS A 17 22.85 20.24 -14.41
C HIS A 17 23.47 19.09 -13.60
N SER A 18 24.73 19.19 -13.18
CA SER A 18 25.40 18.13 -12.42
C SER A 18 24.86 18.00 -10.98
N SER A 19 24.64 19.12 -10.28
CA SER A 19 24.02 19.12 -8.95
C SER A 19 22.55 18.74 -9.02
N SER A 20 21.80 19.18 -10.03
CA SER A 20 20.39 18.79 -10.22
C SER A 20 20.25 17.28 -10.53
N THR A 21 21.12 16.73 -11.38
CA THR A 21 21.10 15.31 -11.78
C THR A 21 21.52 14.37 -10.64
N THR A 22 22.46 14.78 -9.79
CA THR A 22 22.83 14.02 -8.59
C THR A 22 21.70 13.99 -7.57
N ASN A 23 21.04 15.12 -7.31
CA ASN A 23 19.87 15.19 -6.42
C ASN A 23 18.69 14.32 -6.92
N LEU A 24 18.40 14.34 -8.23
CA LEU A 24 17.37 13.49 -8.84
C LEU A 24 17.64 11.98 -8.69
N LYS A 25 18.89 11.55 -8.87
CA LYS A 25 19.30 10.14 -8.67
C LYS A 25 19.16 9.70 -7.22
N VAL A 26 19.50 10.58 -6.27
CA VAL A 26 19.33 10.32 -4.83
C VAL A 26 17.85 10.18 -4.47
N ILE A 27 16.99 11.07 -4.98
CA ILE A 27 15.54 11.00 -4.76
C ILE A 27 14.96 9.70 -5.34
N ASP A 28 15.33 9.33 -6.57
CA ASP A 28 14.87 8.08 -7.21
C ASP A 28 15.24 6.84 -6.37
N ARG A 29 16.47 6.80 -5.87
CA ARG A 29 16.92 5.74 -4.96
C ARG A 29 16.11 5.71 -3.66
N ARG A 30 15.86 6.87 -3.05
CA ARG A 30 15.06 6.97 -1.81
C ARG A 30 13.63 6.51 -2.03
N VAL A 31 12.99 6.90 -3.13
CA VAL A 31 11.64 6.48 -3.49
C VAL A 31 11.58 4.97 -3.70
N ARG A 32 12.55 4.39 -4.42
CA ARG A 32 12.61 2.93 -4.64
C ARG A 32 12.81 2.16 -3.33
N VAL A 33 13.65 2.65 -2.42
CA VAL A 33 13.83 2.05 -1.08
C VAL A 33 12.56 2.17 -0.25
N ALA A 34 11.90 3.34 -0.26
CA ALA A 34 10.64 3.55 0.46
C ALA A 34 9.53 2.62 -0.06
N GLU A 35 9.40 2.47 -1.38
CA GLU A 35 8.46 1.53 -1.99
C GLU A 35 8.74 0.09 -1.53
N LEU A 36 10.01 -0.34 -1.54
CA LEU A 36 10.39 -1.67 -1.11
C LEU A 36 10.06 -1.92 0.37
N VAL A 37 10.38 -0.96 1.25
CA VAL A 37 10.07 -1.04 2.68
C VAL A 37 8.56 -1.14 2.91
N LEU A 38 7.76 -0.30 2.24
CA LEU A 38 6.31 -0.36 2.33
C LEU A 38 5.75 -1.71 1.88
N ARG A 39 6.29 -2.31 0.81
CA ARG A 39 5.85 -3.63 0.33
C ARG A 39 6.13 -4.73 1.35
N PHE A 40 7.30 -4.71 1.99
CA PHE A 40 7.61 -5.66 3.05
C PHE A 40 6.75 -5.45 4.30
N LEU A 41 6.49 -4.19 4.67
CA LEU A 41 5.58 -3.85 5.76
C LEU A 41 4.17 -4.39 5.49
N ILE A 42 3.63 -4.19 4.28
CA ILE A 42 2.32 -4.73 3.89
C ILE A 42 2.32 -6.25 3.94
N CYS A 43 3.38 -6.90 3.43
CA CYS A 43 3.47 -8.36 3.46
C CYS A 43 3.47 -8.89 4.90
N GLY A 44 4.32 -8.34 5.76
CA GLY A 44 4.46 -8.78 7.15
C GLY A 44 3.20 -8.49 7.97
N LEU A 45 2.71 -7.25 7.94
CA LEU A 45 1.52 -6.84 8.68
C LEU A 45 0.24 -7.46 8.13
N GLY A 46 0.14 -7.66 6.81
CA GLY A 46 -1.01 -8.32 6.17
C GLY A 46 -1.10 -9.80 6.53
N LEU A 47 0.04 -10.51 6.54
CA LEU A 47 0.09 -11.88 7.04
C LEU A 47 -0.24 -11.95 8.53
N ALA A 48 0.31 -11.04 9.34
CA ALA A 48 0.00 -10.98 10.77
C ALA A 48 -1.49 -10.72 11.01
N ALA A 49 -2.09 -9.74 10.32
CA ALA A 49 -3.52 -9.44 10.41
C ALA A 49 -4.38 -10.64 10.01
N ALA A 50 -4.04 -11.29 8.88
CA ALA A 50 -4.76 -12.47 8.40
C ALA A 50 -4.66 -13.64 9.41
N LEU A 51 -3.46 -13.91 9.94
CA LEU A 51 -3.24 -15.00 10.89
C LEU A 51 -3.90 -14.73 12.24
N LEU A 52 -3.78 -13.51 12.78
CA LEU A 52 -4.41 -13.13 14.04
C LEU A 52 -5.92 -13.35 13.98
N VAL A 53 -6.57 -12.90 12.92
CA VAL A 53 -8.03 -13.04 12.76
C VAL A 53 -8.44 -14.47 12.38
N ALA A 54 -7.67 -15.16 11.53
CA ALA A 54 -8.01 -16.52 11.08
C ALA A 54 -7.80 -17.59 12.16
N THR A 55 -6.79 -17.42 13.01
CA THR A 55 -6.51 -18.36 14.11
C THR A 55 -7.36 -18.08 15.34
N ASP A 56 -8.05 -16.94 15.38
CA ASP A 56 -8.88 -16.59 16.51
C ASP A 56 -10.12 -17.49 16.58
N THR A 57 -10.17 -18.29 17.63
CA THR A 57 -11.33 -19.13 17.95
C THR A 57 -11.53 -19.14 19.45
N GLN A 58 -12.76 -18.85 19.87
CA GLN A 58 -13.13 -18.93 21.27
C GLN A 58 -14.43 -19.71 21.43
N VAL A 59 -14.41 -20.70 22.33
CA VAL A 59 -15.59 -21.49 22.69
C VAL A 59 -16.09 -21.00 24.05
N LYS A 60 -17.36 -20.63 24.15
CA LYS A 60 -18.03 -20.38 25.43
C LYS A 60 -19.31 -21.18 25.56
N GLU A 61 -19.57 -21.60 26.78
CA GLU A 61 -20.84 -22.18 27.21
C GLU A 61 -21.85 -21.04 27.39
N ILE A 62 -22.90 -21.01 26.57
CA ILE A 62 -23.99 -20.05 26.70
C ILE A 62 -25.29 -20.86 26.85
N PHE A 63 -25.97 -20.72 27.99
CA PHE A 63 -27.23 -21.43 28.31
C PHE A 63 -27.14 -22.96 28.10
N MET A 64 -26.12 -23.62 28.69
CA MET A 64 -25.84 -25.08 28.57
C MET A 64 -25.52 -25.61 27.16
N ILE A 65 -25.35 -24.72 26.17
CA ILE A 65 -24.93 -25.08 24.81
C ILE A 65 -23.54 -24.49 24.55
N LYS A 66 -22.56 -25.34 24.20
CA LYS A 66 -21.24 -24.91 23.75
C LYS A 66 -21.37 -24.19 22.40
N LYS A 67 -21.26 -22.86 22.40
CA LYS A 67 -21.21 -22.07 21.16
C LYS A 67 -19.76 -21.68 20.87
N LYS A 68 -19.28 -22.07 19.69
CA LYS A 68 -17.95 -21.71 19.20
C LYS A 68 -18.09 -20.47 18.33
N ALA A 69 -17.51 -19.35 18.76
CA ALA A 69 -17.36 -18.16 17.93
C ALA A 69 -16.15 -18.37 16.99
N LYS A 70 -16.39 -18.31 15.68
CA LYS A 70 -15.35 -18.35 14.66
C LYS A 70 -15.38 -17.07 13.83
N PHE A 71 -14.22 -16.68 13.31
CA PHE A 71 -14.14 -15.57 12.35
C PHE A 71 -15.02 -15.79 11.09
N THR A 72 -15.34 -17.04 10.75
CA THR A 72 -16.22 -17.42 9.63
C THR A 72 -17.68 -17.00 9.81
N ASP A 73 -18.09 -16.75 11.06
CA ASP A 73 -19.47 -16.40 11.39
C ASP A 73 -19.78 -14.96 10.97
N MET A 74 -18.76 -14.09 10.94
CA MET A 74 -18.86 -12.71 10.49
C MET A 74 -18.22 -12.55 9.10
N LYS A 75 -19.03 -12.36 8.06
CA LYS A 75 -18.55 -12.21 6.67
C LYS A 75 -17.54 -11.07 6.50
N ALA A 76 -17.65 -10.02 7.31
CA ALA A 76 -16.69 -8.91 7.31
C ALA A 76 -15.27 -9.33 7.73
N LEU A 77 -15.13 -10.23 8.71
CA LEU A 77 -13.82 -10.72 9.14
C LEU A 77 -13.20 -11.65 8.09
N VAL A 78 -14.02 -12.48 7.44
CA VAL A 78 -13.57 -13.29 6.29
C VAL A 78 -13.07 -12.40 5.16
N PHE A 79 -13.81 -11.34 4.83
CA PHE A 79 -13.39 -10.36 3.82
C PHE A 79 -12.07 -9.68 4.21
N LEU A 80 -11.89 -9.29 5.48
CA LEU A 80 -10.65 -8.72 5.99
C LEU A 80 -9.45 -9.66 5.84
N VAL A 81 -9.61 -10.95 6.19
CA VAL A 81 -8.54 -11.96 6.06
C VAL A 81 -8.17 -12.17 4.59
N ILE A 82 -9.16 -12.33 3.71
CA ILE A 82 -8.92 -12.55 2.28
C ILE A 82 -8.25 -11.31 1.66
N ALA A 83 -8.74 -10.11 1.96
CA ALA A 83 -8.18 -8.85 1.45
C ALA A 83 -6.71 -8.67 1.86
N ASN A 84 -6.39 -8.90 3.14
CA ASN A 84 -5.01 -8.80 3.64
C ASN A 84 -4.11 -9.91 3.07
N GLY A 85 -4.65 -11.13 2.87
CA GLY A 85 -3.94 -12.22 2.21
C GLY A 85 -3.55 -11.89 0.76
N ILE A 86 -4.50 -11.36 -0.02
CA ILE A 86 -4.24 -10.89 -1.40
C ILE A 86 -3.22 -9.74 -1.38
N ALA A 87 -3.38 -8.77 -0.47
CA ALA A 87 -2.46 -7.65 -0.34
C ALA A 87 -1.03 -8.08 -0.02
N ALA A 88 -0.87 -9.07 0.88
CA ALA A 88 0.43 -9.62 1.23
C ALA A 88 1.07 -10.36 0.05
N ALA A 89 0.32 -11.23 -0.63
CA ALA A 89 0.81 -11.97 -1.80
C ALA A 89 1.22 -11.03 -2.94
N TYR A 90 0.38 -10.05 -3.25
CA TYR A 90 0.69 -9.03 -4.26
C TYR A 90 1.93 -8.20 -3.89
N SER A 91 2.03 -7.78 -2.62
CA SER A 91 3.17 -6.98 -2.16
C SER A 91 4.47 -7.76 -2.18
N LEU A 92 4.44 -9.06 -1.89
CA LEU A 92 5.61 -9.94 -2.00
C LEU A 92 6.08 -10.07 -3.45
N LEU A 93 5.17 -10.32 -4.39
CA LEU A 93 5.51 -10.41 -5.82
C LEU A 93 6.15 -9.11 -6.33
N GLN A 94 5.62 -7.97 -5.92
CA GLN A 94 6.17 -6.66 -6.31
C GLN A 94 7.48 -6.33 -5.60
N ALA A 95 7.65 -6.72 -4.33
CA ALA A 95 8.93 -6.60 -3.64
C ALA A 95 10.02 -7.41 -4.37
N LEU A 96 9.72 -8.67 -4.73
CA LEU A 96 10.63 -9.52 -5.50
C LEU A 96 10.99 -8.90 -6.85
N ARG A 97 9.99 -8.36 -7.58
CA ARG A 97 10.24 -7.63 -8.84
C ARG A 97 11.19 -6.45 -8.62
N CYS A 98 10.97 -5.64 -7.59
CA CYS A 98 11.84 -4.49 -7.28
C CYS A 98 13.26 -4.91 -6.92
N VAL A 99 13.43 -5.95 -6.09
CA VAL A 99 14.75 -6.51 -5.74
C VAL A 99 15.46 -7.04 -6.97
N MET A 100 14.78 -7.83 -7.80
CA MET A 100 15.36 -8.34 -9.05
C MET A 100 15.78 -7.22 -9.99
N SER A 101 14.99 -6.16 -10.11
CA SER A 101 15.37 -4.98 -10.93
C SER A 101 16.58 -4.24 -10.37
N MET A 102 16.76 -4.20 -9.05
CA MET A 102 17.96 -3.61 -8.44
C MET A 102 19.21 -4.46 -8.68
N VAL A 103 19.10 -5.78 -8.56
CA VAL A 103 20.24 -6.70 -8.72
C VAL A 103 20.69 -6.83 -10.17
N ARG A 104 19.74 -6.96 -11.12
CA ARG A 104 20.06 -7.17 -12.54
C ARG A 104 20.36 -5.89 -13.31
N GLY A 105 20.20 -4.71 -12.69
CA GLY A 105 20.45 -3.39 -13.32
C GLY A 105 19.52 -3.04 -14.49
N ASN A 106 18.70 -3.99 -14.96
CA ASN A 106 17.82 -3.80 -16.09
C ASN A 106 16.46 -3.32 -15.61
N VAL A 107 16.12 -2.08 -15.98
CA VAL A 107 14.83 -1.48 -15.66
C VAL A 107 13.86 -1.84 -16.78
N LEU A 108 13.17 -2.98 -16.65
CA LEU A 108 12.02 -3.32 -17.50
C LEU A 108 10.83 -2.42 -17.12
N PHE A 109 10.99 -1.11 -17.34
CA PHE A 109 9.99 -0.08 -17.11
C PHE A 109 9.34 0.25 -18.45
N SER A 110 8.45 -0.63 -18.90
CA SER A 110 7.58 -0.28 -20.02
C SER A 110 6.42 0.57 -19.49
N LYS A 111 6.02 1.60 -20.25
CA LYS A 111 4.84 2.43 -19.95
C LYS A 111 3.58 1.61 -19.60
N PRO A 112 3.23 0.51 -20.31
CA PRO A 112 2.09 -0.31 -19.93
C PRO A 112 2.25 -1.01 -18.58
N LEU A 113 3.45 -1.49 -18.24
CA LEU A 113 3.69 -2.10 -16.93
C LEU A 113 3.53 -1.09 -15.79
N ALA A 114 3.97 0.16 -15.98
CA ALA A 114 3.77 1.22 -14.98
C ALA A 114 2.27 1.50 -14.74
N TRP A 115 1.45 1.51 -15.79
CA TRP A 115 0.00 1.65 -15.67
C TRP A 115 -0.65 0.47 -14.94
N ILE A 116 -0.25 -0.77 -15.27
CA ILE A 116 -0.78 -1.96 -14.60
C ILE A 116 -0.47 -1.93 -13.10
N ILE A 117 0.77 -1.59 -12.73
CA ILE A 117 1.20 -1.49 -11.33
C ILE A 117 0.40 -0.40 -10.60
N PHE A 118 0.25 0.77 -11.21
CA PHE A 118 -0.55 1.86 -10.65
C PHE A 118 -2.01 1.46 -10.43
N SER A 119 -2.65 0.86 -11.43
CA SER A 119 -4.05 0.41 -11.31
C SER A 119 -4.19 -0.68 -10.24
N ALA A 120 -3.26 -1.63 -10.17
CA ALA A 120 -3.28 -2.68 -9.15
C ALA A 120 -3.07 -2.10 -7.75
N ASP A 121 -2.12 -1.19 -7.56
CA ASP A 121 -1.86 -0.53 -6.27
C ASP A 121 -3.10 0.28 -5.79
N GLN A 122 -3.80 0.95 -6.71
CA GLN A 122 -5.07 1.64 -6.42
C GLN A 122 -6.18 0.66 -5.99
N VAL A 123 -6.40 -0.41 -6.76
CA VAL A 123 -7.40 -1.43 -6.41
C VAL A 123 -7.13 -2.01 -5.02
N MET A 124 -5.86 -2.31 -4.70
CA MET A 124 -5.50 -2.83 -3.39
C MET A 124 -5.75 -1.83 -2.26
N ALA A 125 -5.53 -0.54 -2.49
CA ALA A 125 -5.86 0.49 -1.51
C ALA A 125 -7.38 0.56 -1.24
N TYR A 126 -8.20 0.56 -2.30
CA TYR A 126 -9.67 0.56 -2.13
C TYR A 126 -10.18 -0.70 -1.43
N VAL A 127 -9.69 -1.87 -1.82
CA VAL A 127 -10.07 -3.14 -1.19
C VAL A 127 -9.68 -3.16 0.29
N ALA A 128 -8.47 -2.67 0.63
CA ALA A 128 -8.03 -2.58 2.01
C ALA A 128 -8.94 -1.66 2.84
N VAL A 129 -9.22 -0.45 2.36
CA VAL A 129 -10.10 0.51 3.05
C VAL A 129 -11.52 -0.05 3.21
N ALA A 130 -12.07 -0.69 2.18
CA ALA A 130 -13.39 -1.32 2.25
C ALA A 130 -13.41 -2.45 3.30
N ALA A 131 -12.37 -3.29 3.33
CA ALA A 131 -12.26 -4.39 4.27
C ALA A 131 -12.12 -3.91 5.73
N ILE A 132 -11.27 -2.89 5.96
CA ILE A 132 -11.13 -2.23 7.25
C ILE A 132 -12.46 -1.63 7.69
N GLY A 133 -13.16 -0.91 6.80
CA GLY A 133 -14.46 -0.30 7.10
C GLY A 133 -15.51 -1.34 7.53
N ALA A 134 -15.64 -2.42 6.75
CA ALA A 134 -16.57 -3.50 7.07
C ALA A 134 -16.23 -4.19 8.41
N ALA A 135 -14.94 -4.44 8.67
CA ALA A 135 -14.49 -5.04 9.92
C ALA A 135 -14.67 -4.09 11.12
N ALA A 136 -14.37 -2.81 10.95
CA ALA A 136 -14.54 -1.78 11.99
C ALA A 136 -16.01 -1.61 12.36
N GLN A 137 -16.91 -1.57 11.37
CA GLN A 137 -18.36 -1.54 11.62
C GLN A 137 -18.81 -2.78 12.38
N SER A 138 -18.35 -3.97 11.97
CA SER A 138 -18.69 -5.23 12.65
C SER A 138 -18.15 -5.28 14.08
N ALA A 139 -16.94 -4.77 14.32
CA ALA A 139 -16.35 -4.66 15.65
C ALA A 139 -17.11 -3.66 16.54
N ALA A 140 -17.55 -2.53 15.97
CA ALA A 140 -18.38 -1.56 16.68
C ALA A 140 -19.72 -2.18 17.11
N LEU A 141 -20.38 -2.93 16.23
CA LEU A 141 -21.61 -3.66 16.54
C LEU A 141 -21.36 -4.72 17.63
N ALA A 142 -20.26 -5.46 17.56
CA ALA A 142 -19.92 -6.47 18.56
C ALA A 142 -19.65 -5.88 19.96
N LYS A 143 -19.10 -4.65 20.03
CA LYS A 143 -18.75 -3.96 21.28
C LYS A 143 -19.91 -3.17 21.88
N LEU A 144 -20.64 -2.43 21.05
CA LEU A 144 -21.71 -1.53 21.50
C LEU A 144 -23.09 -2.19 21.50
N GLY A 145 -23.31 -3.18 20.63
CA GLY A 145 -24.64 -3.72 20.35
C GLY A 145 -25.53 -2.73 19.57
N GLN A 146 -26.69 -3.19 19.12
CA GLN A 146 -27.72 -2.36 18.48
C GLN A 146 -29.09 -2.84 18.92
N SER A 147 -29.83 -2.01 19.67
CA SER A 147 -31.17 -2.34 20.18
C SER A 147 -32.18 -2.55 19.06
N GLU A 148 -32.16 -1.70 18.03
CA GLU A 148 -33.07 -1.77 16.87
C GLU A 148 -32.92 -3.08 16.08
N LEU A 149 -31.72 -3.66 16.07
CA LEU A 149 -31.41 -4.93 15.40
C LEU A 149 -31.44 -6.12 16.37
N GLN A 150 -31.85 -5.89 17.63
CA GLN A 150 -31.73 -6.83 18.75
C GLN A 150 -30.34 -7.47 18.90
N TRP A 151 -29.30 -6.74 18.49
CA TRP A 151 -27.94 -7.23 18.51
C TRP A 151 -27.31 -6.99 19.89
N MET A 152 -27.12 -8.08 20.63
CA MET A 152 -26.49 -8.07 21.94
C MET A 152 -24.97 -7.83 21.88
N LYS A 153 -24.42 -7.25 22.95
CA LYS A 153 -22.97 -7.00 23.11
C LYS A 153 -22.21 -8.32 23.23
N ILE A 154 -21.56 -8.74 22.15
CA ILE A 154 -20.79 -9.99 22.07
C ILE A 154 -19.44 -9.89 22.75
N CYS A 155 -18.77 -8.74 22.68
CA CYS A 155 -17.41 -8.62 23.25
C CYS A 155 -17.37 -8.72 24.77
N ASN A 156 -18.46 -8.39 25.48
CA ASN A 156 -18.55 -8.66 26.93
C ASN A 156 -18.53 -10.17 27.24
N MET A 157 -19.05 -10.99 26.33
CA MET A 157 -19.01 -12.45 26.47
C MET A 157 -17.68 -13.00 25.94
N TYR A 158 -17.20 -12.54 24.79
CA TYR A 158 -16.03 -13.09 24.09
C TYR A 158 -14.84 -12.12 24.08
N ASP A 159 -14.39 -11.71 25.26
CA ASP A 159 -13.38 -10.66 25.41
C ASP A 159 -12.04 -10.97 24.72
N LYS A 160 -11.48 -12.18 24.93
CA LYS A 160 -10.22 -12.59 24.29
C LYS A 160 -10.31 -12.57 22.75
N PHE A 161 -11.41 -13.07 22.20
CA PHE A 161 -11.66 -13.06 20.75
C PHE A 161 -11.74 -11.61 20.24
N CYS A 162 -12.51 -10.76 20.91
CA CYS A 162 -12.63 -9.36 20.49
C CYS A 162 -11.31 -8.58 20.60
N ASN A 163 -10.47 -8.86 21.60
CA ASN A 163 -9.16 -8.22 21.71
C ASN A 163 -8.22 -8.68 20.58
N GLN A 164 -8.16 -9.99 20.30
CA GLN A 164 -7.33 -10.53 19.22
C GLN A 164 -7.78 -10.07 17.82
N VAL A 165 -9.10 -10.07 17.56
CA VAL A 165 -9.66 -9.44 16.34
C VAL A 165 -9.31 -7.96 16.28
N GLY A 166 -9.37 -7.23 17.41
CA GLY A 166 -8.99 -5.83 17.49
C GLY A 166 -7.55 -5.57 17.07
N GLU A 167 -6.61 -6.39 17.54
CA GLU A 167 -5.20 -6.35 17.11
C GLU A 167 -5.04 -6.66 15.62
N GLY A 168 -5.81 -7.62 15.10
CA GLY A 168 -5.88 -7.94 13.67
C GLY A 168 -6.40 -6.77 12.82
N ILE A 169 -7.43 -6.05 13.30
CA ILE A 169 -7.95 -4.86 12.61
C ILE A 169 -6.93 -3.72 12.68
N ALA A 170 -6.27 -3.52 13.82
CA ALA A 170 -5.25 -2.48 13.97
C ALA A 170 -4.07 -2.70 13.00
N SER A 171 -3.60 -3.94 12.87
CA SER A 171 -2.58 -4.29 11.86
C SER A 171 -3.09 -4.10 10.43
N ALA A 172 -4.34 -4.45 10.13
CA ALA A 172 -4.95 -4.18 8.83
C ALA A 172 -5.06 -2.67 8.51
N VAL A 173 -5.29 -1.80 9.50
CA VAL A 173 -5.26 -0.33 9.33
C VAL A 173 -3.89 0.14 8.87
N LEU A 174 -2.81 -0.36 9.49
CA LEU A 174 -1.44 -0.04 9.08
C LEU A 174 -1.14 -0.53 7.66
N VAL A 175 -1.67 -1.70 7.28
CA VAL A 175 -1.62 -2.19 5.90
C VAL A 175 -2.35 -1.23 4.95
N GLY A 176 -3.56 -0.79 5.30
CA GLY A 176 -4.34 0.17 4.51
C GLY A 176 -3.63 1.51 4.31
N LEU A 177 -3.01 2.05 5.36
CA LEU A 177 -2.20 3.27 5.24
C LEU A 177 -1.00 3.06 4.31
N SER A 178 -0.34 1.91 4.43
CA SER A 178 0.81 1.57 3.60
C SER A 178 0.43 1.39 2.12
N THR A 179 -0.71 0.77 1.81
CA THR A 179 -1.19 0.62 0.43
C THR A 179 -1.58 1.96 -0.18
N ILE A 180 -2.18 2.88 0.59
CA ILE A 180 -2.44 4.26 0.16
C ILE A 180 -1.14 4.98 -0.19
N LEU A 181 -0.12 4.89 0.67
CA LEU A 181 1.18 5.51 0.41
C LEU A 181 1.87 4.95 -0.84
N ILE A 182 1.85 3.62 -1.04
CA ILE A 182 2.36 3.01 -2.28
C ILE A 182 1.59 3.53 -3.50
N SER A 183 0.27 3.64 -3.40
CA SER A 183 -0.56 4.14 -4.48
C SER A 183 -0.18 5.57 -4.89
N CYS A 184 0.11 6.44 -3.92
CA CYS A 184 0.64 7.79 -4.17
C CYS A 184 2.03 7.75 -4.85
N ILE A 185 2.94 6.89 -4.39
CA ILE A 185 4.28 6.72 -5.00
C ILE A 185 4.17 6.22 -6.44
N SER A 186 3.28 5.26 -6.68
CA SER A 186 3.01 4.67 -7.99
C SER A 186 2.46 5.73 -8.96
N ALA A 187 1.51 6.55 -8.51
CA ALA A 187 0.99 7.70 -9.27
C ALA A 187 2.10 8.70 -9.61
N PHE A 188 2.92 9.07 -8.62
CA PHE A 188 4.03 10.00 -8.81
C PHE A 188 5.04 9.49 -9.85
N ASN A 189 5.39 8.20 -9.79
CA ASN A 189 6.28 7.56 -10.74
C ASN A 189 5.69 7.53 -12.16
N LEU A 190 4.39 7.26 -12.29
CA LEU A 190 3.68 7.24 -13.57
C LEU A 190 3.65 8.64 -14.21
N PHE A 191 3.27 9.67 -13.44
CA PHE A 191 3.21 11.04 -13.96
C PHE A 191 4.60 11.58 -14.35
N ARG A 192 5.64 11.27 -13.57
CA ARG A 192 7.02 11.65 -13.91
C ARG A 192 7.49 10.95 -15.19
N LEU A 193 7.11 9.69 -15.42
CA LEU A 193 7.45 8.95 -16.63
C LEU A 193 6.86 9.60 -17.90
N TYR A 194 5.64 10.14 -17.82
CA TYR A 194 5.02 10.87 -18.94
C TYR A 194 5.52 12.31 -19.07
N GLY A 195 5.77 13.01 -17.96
CA GLY A 195 6.29 14.38 -17.95
C GLY A 195 7.71 14.51 -18.52
N GLY A 196 8.58 13.54 -18.24
CA GLY A 196 9.97 13.53 -18.75
C GLY A 196 10.10 13.45 -20.27
N ASN A 197 9.05 13.03 -20.98
CA ASN A 197 9.08 12.89 -22.44
C ASN A 197 8.92 14.23 -23.17
N LYS A 198 8.39 15.28 -22.51
CA LYS A 198 8.27 16.63 -23.12
C LYS A 198 9.65 17.30 -23.30
N ASN A 199 10.60 17.09 -22.38
CA ASN A 199 11.94 17.67 -22.50
C ASN A 199 12.80 17.05 -23.61
N LYS A 200 12.57 15.80 -24.01
CA LYS A 200 13.28 15.18 -25.15
C LYS A 200 12.76 15.62 -26.52
N SER A 201 11.52 16.11 -26.60
CA SER A 201 10.95 16.62 -27.85
C SER A 201 11.39 18.06 -28.16
N SER A 202 11.75 18.85 -27.14
CA SER A 202 12.17 20.24 -27.30
C SER A 202 13.63 20.39 -27.75
N SER A 203 14.44 19.33 -27.67
CA SER A 203 15.86 19.35 -28.08
C SER A 203 16.08 18.87 -29.52
N ARG A 204 15.01 18.87 -30.34
CA ARG A 204 15.03 18.36 -31.72
C ARG A 204 14.47 19.34 -32.74
N TRP A 205 14.58 20.63 -32.44
CA TRP A 205 14.32 21.75 -33.33
C TRP A 205 15.50 22.71 -33.25
#